data_AF-A0AAV8WXS2-F1
#
_entry.id   AF-A0AAV8WXS2-F1
#
_cell.length_a   1.000
_cell.length_b   1.000
_cell.length_c   1.000
_cell.angle_alpha   90.00
_cell.angle_beta   90.00
_cell.angle_gamma   90.00
#
_symmetry.space_group_name_H-M   'P 1'
#
loop_
_entity.id
_entity.type
_entity.pdbx_description
1 polymer ?
#
loop_
_entity_poly.entity_id
_entity_poly.type
_entity_poly.pdbx_seq_one_letter_code
_entity_poly.pdbx_strand_id
1 'polypeptide(L)' 'MVGVGYPATPLTEGRIRICLSAAHTKDQLDYALEVIEKVADEIGLKYSRKPRDLTPIDYNKIKIYHDF' A
#
# COMPACT_ATOMS: atom_id res chain seq x y z
N MET A 1 2.30 -2.83 -10.06
CA MET A 1 3.28 -2.17 -9.18
C MET A 1 4.46 -1.72 -10.03
N VAL A 2 5.01 -0.54 -9.81
CA VAL A 2 6.17 -0.05 -10.58
C VAL A 2 7.22 0.48 -9.59
N GLY A 3 8.42 -0.08 -9.64
CA GLY A 3 9.59 0.50 -8.97
C GLY A 3 10.05 1.73 -9.75
N VAL A 4 10.20 2.86 -9.07
CA VAL A 4 10.59 4.12 -9.69
C VAL A 4 11.93 4.56 -9.11
N GLY A 5 12.91 4.75 -9.99
CA GLY A 5 14.24 5.27 -9.67
C GLY A 5 14.66 6.33 -10.67
N TYR A 6 15.91 6.78 -10.59
CA TYR A 6 16.49 7.72 -11.55
C TYR A 6 16.28 7.24 -13.00
N PRO A 7 15.80 8.09 -13.94
CA PRO A 7 15.63 9.55 -13.86
C PRO A 7 14.27 10.04 -13.32
N ALA A 8 13.32 9.14 -13.04
CA ALA A 8 11.96 9.52 -12.64
C ALA A 8 11.86 10.01 -11.18
N THR A 9 12.86 9.72 -10.35
CA THR A 9 13.04 10.25 -8.99
C THR A 9 14.51 10.59 -8.75
N PRO A 10 14.83 11.50 -7.80
CA PRO A 10 16.21 11.70 -7.35
C PRO A 10 16.87 10.38 -6.93
N LEU A 11 18.19 10.29 -7.05
CA LEU A 11 18.97 9.06 -6.83
C LEU A 11 18.72 8.42 -5.45
N THR A 12 18.48 9.25 -4.43
CA THR A 12 18.25 8.84 -3.04
C THR A 12 16.79 8.59 -2.68
N GLU A 13 15.85 8.86 -3.59
CA GLU A 13 14.40 8.84 -3.34
C GLU A 13 13.67 7.80 -4.20
N GLY A 14 14.33 6.65 -4.41
CA GLY A 14 13.69 5.49 -5.01
C GLY A 14 12.44 5.10 -4.22
N ARG A 15 11.32 4.88 -4.92
CA ARG A 15 10.05 4.53 -4.29
C ARG A 15 9.26 3.57 -5.16
N ILE A 16 8.33 2.87 -4.54
CA ILE A 16 7.42 1.98 -5.26
C ILE A 16 6.08 2.69 -5.47
N ARG A 17 5.59 2.75 -6.71
CA ARG A 17 4.26 3.25 -7.06
C ARG A 17 3.31 2.07 -7.22
N ILE A 18 2.28 2.03 -6.38
CA ILE A 18 1.18 1.07 -6.48
C ILE A 18 0.06 1.75 -7.26
N CYS A 19 -0.34 1.14 -8.38
CA CYS A 19 -1.45 1.61 -9.21
C CYS A 19 -2.68 0.79 -8.86
N LEU A 20 -3.62 1.38 -8.15
CA LEU A 20 -4.89 0.76 -7.75
C LEU A 20 -5.98 1.10 -8.77
N SER A 21 -6.89 0.17 -9.00
CA SER A 21 -8.06 0.33 -9.87
C SER A 21 -9.26 -0.41 -9.29
N ALA A 22 -10.47 -0.06 -9.75
CA ALA A 22 -11.72 -0.70 -9.32
C ALA A 22 -11.83 -2.20 -9.66
N ALA A 23 -10.92 -2.73 -10.50
CA ALA A 23 -10.85 -4.16 -10.81
C ALA A 23 -10.25 -5.00 -9.68
N HIS A 24 -9.57 -4.38 -8.71
CA HIS A 24 -9.00 -5.11 -7.57
C HIS A 24 -10.08 -5.38 -6.52
N THR A 25 -10.19 -6.64 -6.13
CA THR A 25 -11.07 -7.08 -5.03
C THR A 25 -10.47 -6.72 -3.67
N LYS A 26 -11.31 -6.65 -2.64
CA LYS A 26 -10.89 -6.34 -1.26
C LYS A 26 -9.86 -7.35 -0.76
N ASP A 27 -10.11 -8.64 -0.98
CA ASP A 27 -9.20 -9.74 -0.60
C ASP A 27 -7.81 -9.62 -1.26
N GLN A 28 -7.75 -9.17 -2.52
CA GLN A 28 -6.48 -8.92 -3.21
C GLN A 28 -5.69 -7.77 -2.59
N LEU A 29 -6.39 -6.75 -2.08
CA LEU A 29 -5.76 -5.62 -1.39
C LEU A 29 -5.23 -6.05 -0.03
N ASP A 30 -6.00 -6.83 0.73
CA ASP A 30 -5.56 -7.38 2.01
C ASP A 30 -4.32 -8.25 1.84
N TYR A 31 -4.33 -9.16 0.87
CA TYR A 31 -3.16 -9.98 0.53
C TYR A 31 -1.95 -9.12 0.13
N ALA A 32 -2.15 -8.10 -0.69
CA ALA A 32 -1.07 -7.20 -1.08
C ALA A 32 -0.46 -6.47 0.13
N LEU A 33 -1.29 -6.01 1.07
CA LEU A 33 -0.84 -5.36 2.30
C LEU A 33 -0.03 -6.32 3.18
N GLU A 34 -0.47 -7.56 3.35
CA GLU A 34 0.24 -8.58 4.12
C GLU A 34 1.64 -8.86 3.55
N VAL A 35 1.73 -9.06 2.23
CA VAL A 35 3.00 -9.34 1.56
C VAL A 35 3.94 -8.13 1.65
N ILE A 36 3.42 -6.92 1.45
CA ILE A 36 4.21 -5.69 1.60
C ILE A 36 4.73 -5.56 3.03
N GLU A 37 3.90 -5.88 4.04
CA GLU A 37 4.29 -5.82 5.44
C GLU A 37 5.45 -6.78 5.72
N LYS A 38 5.33 -8.03 5.28
CA LYS A 38 6.36 -9.06 5.44
C LYS A 38 7.69 -8.64 4.79
N VAL A 39 7.63 -8.19 3.53
CA VAL A 39 8.85 -7.73 2.83
C VAL A 39 9.46 -6.54 3.55
N ALA A 40 8.64 -5.55 3.94
CA ALA A 40 9.15 -4.36 4.64
C ALA A 40 9.83 -4.68 5.97
N ASP A 41 9.40 -5.73 6.67
CA ASP A 41 10.08 -6.26 7.86
C ASP A 41 11.42 -6.91 7.52
N GLU A 42 11.48 -7.72 6.46
CA GLU A 42 12.71 -8.42 6.05
C GLU A 42 13.82 -7.45 5.63
N ILE A 43 13.48 -6.36 4.93
CA ILE A 43 14.46 -5.37 4.44
C ILE A 43 14.55 -4.11 5.33
N GLY A 44 13.84 -4.07 6.45
CA GLY A 44 13.94 -2.99 7.43
C GLY A 44 13.43 -1.63 6.95
N LEU A 45 12.44 -1.59 6.04
CA LEU A 45 11.95 -0.32 5.44
C LEU A 45 10.92 0.44 6.29
N LYS A 46 10.49 -0.08 7.45
CA LYS A 46 9.47 0.53 8.31
C LYS A 46 10.02 1.71 9.14
N TYR A 47 10.41 2.80 8.47
CA TYR A 47 10.99 3.99 9.13
C TYR A 47 9.95 4.97 9.72
N SER A 48 8.66 4.78 9.41
CA SER A 48 7.60 5.67 9.90
C SER A 48 7.47 5.59 11.43
N ARG A 49 7.48 6.75 12.09
CA ARG A 49 7.26 6.88 13.55
C ARG A 49 5.79 7.03 13.93
N LYS A 50 4.88 7.00 12.95
CA LYS A 50 3.44 7.12 13.22
C LYS A 50 2.91 5.83 13.85
N PRO A 51 2.04 5.91 14.88
CA PRO A 51 1.41 4.72 15.42
C PRO A 51 0.60 4.02 14.34
N ARG A 52 0.71 2.69 14.26
CA ARG A 52 -0.06 1.87 13.34
C ARG A 52 -1.38 1.49 13.99
N ASP A 53 -2.47 1.69 13.28
CA ASP A 53 -3.76 1.13 13.65
C ASP A 53 -3.79 -0.36 13.25
N LEU A 54 -4.07 -1.23 14.21
CA LEU A 54 -4.12 -2.68 14.02
C LEU A 54 -5.55 -3.19 13.85
N THR A 55 -6.54 -2.30 13.90
CA THR A 55 -7.93 -2.70 13.72
C THR A 55 -8.13 -3.23 12.30
N PRO A 56 -8.74 -4.42 12.13
CA PRO A 56 -9.05 -4.94 10.81
C PRO A 56 -9.97 -3.99 10.02
N ILE A 57 -9.76 -3.94 8.71
CA ILE A 57 -10.54 -3.08 7.83
C ILE A 57 -11.97 -3.63 7.74
N ASP A 58 -12.93 -2.91 8.31
CA ASP A 58 -14.35 -3.22 8.16
C ASP A 58 -14.89 -2.63 6.86
N TYR A 59 -14.81 -3.43 5.80
CA TYR A 59 -15.25 -3.06 4.46
C TYR A 59 -16.74 -2.73 4.32
N ASN A 60 -17.58 -3.06 5.31
CA ASN A 60 -19.00 -2.72 5.33
C ASN A 60 -19.26 -1.32 5.89
N LYS A 61 -18.32 -0.77 6.68
CA LYS A 61 -18.39 0.59 7.21
C LYS A 61 -17.75 1.63 6.30
N ILE A 62 -17.00 1.20 5.29
CA ILE A 62 -16.42 2.11 4.30
C ILE A 62 -17.56 2.66 3.45
N LYS A 63 -17.83 3.97 3.57
CA LYS A 63 -18.72 4.68 2.67
C LYS A 63 -18.10 4.69 1.27
N ILE A 64 -18.49 3.73 0.44
CA ILE A 64 -18.19 3.78 -0.99
C ILE A 64 -19.05 4.91 -1.56
N TYR A 65 -18.44 5.83 -2.30
CA TYR A 65 -19.17 6.85 -3.06
C TYR A 65 -20.11 6.13 -4.04
N HIS A 66 -21.38 6.02 -3.67
CA HIS A 66 -22.45 5.76 -4.61
C HIS A 66 -22.79 7.10 -5.25
N ASP A 67 -22.03 7.48 -6.27
CA ASP A 67 -22.49 8.44 -7.28
C ASP A 67 -22.82 7.64 -8.53
N PHE A 68 -24.12 7.39 -8.72
CA PHE A 68 -24.94 7.61 -9.92
C PHE A 68 -26.36 7.08 -9.65
#